data_AF-A0A538H1F7-F1
#
_entry.id   AF-A0A538H1F7-F1
#
_cell.length_a   1.000
_cell.length_b   1.000
_cell.length_c   1.000
_cell.angle_alpha   90.00
_cell.angle_beta   90.00
_cell.angle_gamma   90.00
#
_symmetry.space_group_name_H-M   'P 1'
#
loop_
_entity.id
_entity.type
_entity.pdbx_description
1 polymer ?
#
loop_
_entity_poly.entity_id
_entity_poly.type
_entity_poly.pdbx_seq_one_letter_code
_entity_poly.pdbx_strand_id
1 'polypeptide(L)'
;MPRAPSTSPSTTESDRWAPIYRGSRGSATPGTASPSPGLPPWRLRAPCCFWLLLGAAHRRHDAYGRSLIVGAIVPRTGQPAIRLVGSVQRAFAVIDALAEVDTELGTNEIARRTGVNPSTVSRLLATLVAGGFVEHVQESGRYRLGPRLLQLGNVVLGRLDLRQIARPHLLALVDSTRETATLSAAGQRDAVTVDFAQSPFSVQSVAQLGRPSIAHATATGKVLLAFGGRALPPGPLKSYTKRTIAKRSELTAELDAVRERGYAYNFGEREDDLHAIAAPVWGNHGELAAILGVQGPASRFDRQAMEAVVEPLLEHAREVSLELGWAGLVGEAVER
;
A
#
# COMPACT_ATOMS: atom_id res chain seq x y z
N MET A 1 9.47 72.10 38.52
CA MET A 1 10.34 71.25 39.38
C MET A 1 9.44 70.40 40.27
N PRO A 2 9.88 69.22 40.74
CA PRO A 2 10.94 68.30 40.27
C PRO A 2 10.31 67.06 39.56
N ARG A 3 11.01 66.03 39.02
CA ARG A 3 12.41 65.78 38.62
C ARG A 3 12.39 64.68 37.52
N ALA A 4 13.40 64.63 36.66
CA ALA A 4 13.73 63.45 35.83
C ALA A 4 14.80 62.59 36.56
N PRO A 5 15.07 61.33 36.13
CA PRO A 5 15.97 61.05 34.99
C PRO A 5 15.36 60.04 33.97
N SER A 6 15.66 60.01 32.67
CA SER A 6 16.90 59.61 31.96
C SER A 6 17.50 58.27 32.46
N THR A 7 17.92 57.31 31.62
CA THR A 7 18.55 57.38 30.28
C THR A 7 18.13 56.24 29.31
N SER A 8 18.61 56.33 28.07
CA SER A 8 18.69 55.29 27.03
C SER A 8 20.09 55.38 26.36
N PRO A 9 20.47 54.60 25.32
CA PRO A 9 19.91 53.36 24.76
C PRO A 9 20.98 52.23 24.65
N SER A 10 20.66 51.10 24.02
CA SER A 10 21.64 50.24 23.33
C SER A 10 21.02 49.51 22.13
N THR A 11 21.84 49.13 21.15
CA THR A 11 21.40 48.74 19.79
C THR A 11 22.10 47.49 19.26
N THR A 12 21.34 46.42 19.00
CA THR A 12 21.66 45.25 18.15
C THR A 12 20.42 44.36 18.06
N GLU A 13 20.16 43.56 17.02
CA GLU A 13 20.76 43.48 15.68
C GLU A 13 19.68 42.95 14.71
N SER A 14 19.27 43.75 13.72
CA SER A 14 18.24 43.35 12.75
C SER A 14 18.79 43.43 11.32
N ASP A 15 19.69 42.50 10.95
CA ASP A 15 20.05 42.32 9.54
C ASP A 15 20.63 40.94 9.18
N ARG A 16 20.14 40.42 8.04
CA ARG A 16 20.42 39.18 7.28
C ARG A 16 19.07 38.68 6.74
N TRP A 17 18.80 38.69 5.44
CA TRP A 17 19.48 37.89 4.40
C TRP A 17 19.51 38.59 3.02
N ALA A 18 20.39 38.10 2.13
CA ALA A 18 20.60 38.53 0.73
C ALA A 18 21.20 39.95 0.55
N PRO A 19 21.71 40.33 -0.65
CA PRO A 19 21.97 39.57 -1.88
C PRO A 19 23.48 39.18 -1.96
N ILE A 20 24.26 39.04 -3.05
CA ILE A 20 24.14 39.26 -4.52
C ILE A 20 25.03 38.22 -5.25
N TYR A 21 24.63 37.70 -6.41
CA TYR A 21 25.53 37.60 -7.58
C TYR A 21 24.76 37.68 -8.91
N ARG A 22 25.32 38.39 -9.90
CA ARG A 22 24.68 38.70 -11.19
C ARG A 22 25.73 38.75 -12.31
N GLY A 23 25.43 38.10 -13.44
CA GLY A 23 26.03 38.38 -14.75
C GLY A 23 26.64 37.15 -15.45
N SER A 24 26.68 37.09 -16.79
CA SER A 24 25.98 37.93 -17.77
C SER A 24 26.06 37.37 -19.20
N ARG A 25 24.94 37.44 -19.94
CA ARG A 25 24.78 37.59 -21.41
C ARG A 25 25.85 37.00 -22.36
N GLY A 26 25.40 36.16 -23.29
CA GLY A 26 26.10 35.88 -24.56
C GLY A 26 25.19 35.17 -25.56
N SER A 27 24.94 35.76 -26.73
CA SER A 27 23.97 35.26 -27.72
C SER A 27 24.54 35.31 -29.14
N ALA A 28 24.61 34.18 -29.85
CA ALA A 28 24.83 34.12 -31.29
C ALA A 28 24.42 32.78 -31.92
N THR A 29 23.82 32.85 -33.11
CA THR A 29 23.68 31.83 -34.16
C THR A 29 23.81 32.57 -35.50
N PRO A 30 23.82 31.93 -36.70
CA PRO A 30 24.01 30.52 -37.07
C PRO A 30 25.26 30.34 -37.98
N GLY A 31 25.45 29.18 -38.64
CA GLY A 31 26.44 29.07 -39.73
C GLY A 31 26.75 27.65 -40.24
N THR A 32 26.36 27.36 -41.49
CA THR A 32 26.60 26.09 -42.22
C THR A 32 28.02 25.91 -42.74
N ALA A 33 28.53 24.67 -42.77
CA ALA A 33 29.49 24.21 -43.79
C ALA A 33 29.52 22.67 -43.93
N SER A 34 29.72 22.18 -45.15
CA SER A 34 30.21 20.82 -45.48
C SER A 34 31.25 20.96 -46.60
N PRO A 35 32.12 19.93 -46.84
CA PRO A 35 31.84 19.06 -47.99
C PRO A 35 32.33 17.60 -47.87
N SER A 36 31.93 16.79 -48.86
CA SER A 36 32.42 15.45 -49.22
C SER A 36 33.76 15.54 -50.03
N PRO A 37 34.32 14.52 -50.77
CA PRO A 37 33.79 13.19 -51.18
C PRO A 37 34.78 11.99 -51.11
N GLY A 38 34.33 10.79 -51.55
CA GLY A 38 35.19 9.62 -51.85
C GLY A 38 34.44 8.42 -52.45
N LEU A 39 34.60 8.17 -53.76
CA LEU A 39 34.02 7.09 -54.61
C LEU A 39 34.82 7.00 -55.94
N PRO A 40 34.68 5.99 -56.84
CA PRO A 40 34.05 4.65 -56.77
C PRO A 40 35.12 3.52 -57.06
N PRO A 41 34.84 2.32 -57.63
CA PRO A 41 34.42 2.09 -59.04
C PRO A 41 33.33 0.99 -59.23
N TRP A 42 33.26 0.31 -60.39
CA TRP A 42 32.00 -0.17 -61.01
C TRP A 42 32.00 -1.59 -61.68
N ARG A 43 30.82 -1.97 -62.25
CA ARG A 43 30.47 -3.12 -63.15
C ARG A 43 30.13 -4.47 -62.47
N LEU A 44 29.39 -5.42 -63.08
CA LEU A 44 28.79 -5.50 -64.44
C LEU A 44 27.31 -6.04 -64.44
N ARG A 45 26.98 -7.14 -65.16
CA ARG A 45 25.63 -7.70 -65.42
C ARG A 45 25.68 -9.19 -65.81
N ALA A 46 24.67 -9.98 -65.39
CA ALA A 46 23.89 -11.04 -66.09
C ALA A 46 24.63 -12.23 -66.82
N PRO A 47 24.01 -13.43 -67.04
CA PRO A 47 22.79 -13.66 -67.86
C PRO A 47 21.78 -14.70 -67.26
N CYS A 48 20.98 -15.38 -68.11
CA CYS A 48 19.73 -16.11 -67.77
C CYS A 48 19.75 -17.63 -68.16
N CYS A 49 18.56 -18.29 -68.17
CA CYS A 49 18.21 -19.67 -68.63
C CYS A 49 18.29 -20.81 -67.59
N PHE A 50 17.54 -21.95 -67.65
CA PHE A 50 16.24 -22.35 -68.28
C PHE A 50 15.82 -23.76 -67.73
N TRP A 51 14.65 -24.31 -68.11
CA TRP A 51 14.00 -25.60 -67.67
C TRP A 51 13.48 -25.67 -66.22
N LEU A 52 12.40 -26.38 -65.80
CA LEU A 52 11.38 -27.36 -66.30
C LEU A 52 11.48 -28.84 -65.86
N LEU A 53 10.44 -29.24 -65.09
CA LEU A 53 9.73 -30.54 -64.98
C LEU A 53 10.37 -31.82 -64.37
N LEU A 54 9.50 -32.53 -63.62
CA LEU A 54 9.43 -33.99 -63.34
C LEU A 54 10.63 -34.72 -62.68
N GLY A 55 10.36 -35.44 -61.57
CA GLY A 55 11.25 -36.52 -61.12
C GLY A 55 11.08 -37.03 -59.69
N ALA A 56 10.66 -38.30 -59.57
CA ALA A 56 10.93 -39.29 -58.50
C ALA A 56 11.11 -38.86 -57.01
N ALA A 57 10.31 -39.47 -56.13
CA ALA A 57 10.59 -39.48 -54.69
C ALA A 57 11.64 -40.54 -54.30
N HIS A 58 12.61 -40.16 -53.46
CA HIS A 58 13.45 -41.14 -52.75
C HIS A 58 13.82 -40.67 -51.33
N ARG A 59 13.65 -41.57 -50.35
CA ARG A 59 13.99 -41.32 -48.94
C ARG A 59 15.43 -41.76 -48.68
N ARG A 60 16.25 -40.84 -48.15
CA ARG A 60 17.42 -41.15 -47.28
C ARG A 60 17.45 -40.14 -46.13
N HIS A 61 18.23 -40.46 -45.09
CA HIS A 61 18.08 -39.91 -43.75
C HIS A 61 19.17 -38.89 -43.37
N ASP A 62 18.82 -38.07 -42.37
CA ASP A 62 19.68 -37.35 -41.43
C ASP A 62 20.50 -36.11 -41.85
N ALA A 63 20.96 -35.41 -40.80
CA ALA A 63 21.65 -34.12 -40.72
C ALA A 63 20.80 -32.82 -40.86
N TYR A 64 20.71 -32.07 -39.75
CA TYR A 64 20.36 -30.64 -39.66
C TYR A 64 18.95 -30.16 -40.08
N GLY A 65 17.91 -30.91 -39.68
CA GLY A 65 16.51 -30.44 -39.70
C GLY A 65 16.20 -29.34 -38.65
N ARG A 66 16.51 -28.08 -38.96
CA ARG A 66 16.28 -26.92 -38.08
C ARG A 66 14.80 -26.48 -38.07
N SER A 67 13.95 -27.17 -37.30
CA SER A 67 12.52 -26.82 -37.17
C SER A 67 12.32 -25.52 -36.36
N LEU A 68 12.32 -24.38 -37.05
CA LEU A 68 12.18 -23.03 -36.49
C LEU A 68 10.90 -22.32 -36.95
N ILE A 69 9.73 -22.94 -36.70
CA ILE A 69 8.47 -22.19 -36.56
C ILE A 69 7.69 -22.73 -35.35
N VAL A 70 8.10 -22.28 -34.16
CA VAL A 70 7.15 -22.02 -33.08
C VAL A 70 7.18 -20.51 -32.88
N GLY A 71 6.07 -19.83 -33.15
CA GLY A 71 5.96 -18.39 -32.97
C GLY A 71 6.14 -18.04 -31.50
N ALA A 72 7.30 -17.50 -31.13
CA ALA A 72 7.54 -17.01 -29.80
C ALA A 72 6.62 -15.80 -29.57
N ILE A 73 5.52 -16.02 -28.84
CA ILE A 73 4.64 -14.95 -28.38
C ILE A 73 5.45 -14.13 -27.37
N VAL A 74 6.09 -13.07 -27.87
CA VAL A 74 6.70 -12.05 -27.02
C VAL A 74 5.59 -11.46 -26.15
N PRO A 75 5.65 -11.57 -24.81
CA PRO A 75 4.62 -11.03 -23.95
C PRO A 75 4.54 -9.51 -24.16
N ARG A 76 3.33 -8.98 -24.28
CA ARG A 76 3.11 -7.53 -24.36
C ARG A 76 3.67 -6.90 -23.09
N THR A 77 4.60 -5.96 -23.25
CA THR A 77 5.20 -5.22 -22.13
C THR A 77 4.12 -4.54 -21.31
N GLY A 78 3.97 -4.97 -20.04
CA GLY A 78 2.97 -4.45 -19.10
C GLY A 78 2.06 -5.49 -18.46
N GLN A 79 2.06 -6.76 -18.90
CA GLN A 79 1.30 -7.84 -18.23
C GLN A 79 2.17 -9.07 -17.90
N PRO A 80 1.89 -9.77 -16.78
CA PRO A 80 2.64 -10.95 -16.36
C PRO A 80 2.37 -12.16 -17.29
N ALA A 81 3.33 -13.07 -17.36
CA ALA A 81 3.19 -14.29 -18.15
C ALA A 81 2.24 -15.29 -17.45
N ILE A 82 1.23 -15.79 -18.18
CA ILE A 82 0.17 -16.67 -17.67
C ILE A 82 0.70 -18.03 -17.15
N ARG A 83 1.87 -18.49 -17.64
CA ARG A 83 2.45 -19.77 -17.24
C ARG A 83 3.39 -19.61 -16.04
N LEU A 84 2.93 -20.04 -14.87
CA LEU A 84 3.72 -20.05 -13.63
C LEU A 84 4.89 -21.06 -13.69
N VAL A 85 5.97 -20.74 -12.97
CA VAL A 85 7.18 -21.57 -12.89
C VAL A 85 7.07 -22.51 -11.69
N GLY A 86 6.75 -23.78 -11.95
CA GLY A 86 6.42 -24.74 -10.89
C GLY A 86 7.52 -25.02 -9.84
N SER A 87 8.80 -24.77 -10.12
CA SER A 87 9.86 -24.81 -9.09
C SER A 87 9.76 -23.64 -8.12
N VAL A 88 9.40 -22.45 -8.59
CA VAL A 88 9.23 -21.24 -7.76
C VAL A 88 7.93 -21.34 -6.94
N GLN A 89 6.84 -21.84 -7.53
CA GLN A 89 5.60 -22.11 -6.78
C GLN A 89 5.83 -23.06 -5.60
N ARG A 90 6.63 -24.12 -5.78
CA ARG A 90 7.00 -25.03 -4.69
C ARG A 90 7.99 -24.42 -3.70
N ALA A 91 8.78 -23.42 -4.10
CA ALA A 91 9.64 -22.68 -3.18
C ALA A 91 8.81 -21.79 -2.24
N PHE A 92 7.78 -21.11 -2.76
CA PHE A 92 6.83 -20.36 -1.92
C PHE A 92 6.09 -21.28 -0.96
N ALA A 93 5.49 -22.38 -1.42
CA ALA A 93 4.80 -23.33 -0.55
C ALA A 93 5.68 -23.90 0.60
N VAL A 94 7.00 -23.96 0.42
CA VAL A 94 7.95 -24.34 1.48
C VAL A 94 8.18 -23.21 2.50
N ILE A 95 8.18 -21.94 2.06
CA ILE A 95 8.22 -20.77 2.95
C ILE A 95 6.88 -20.65 3.69
N ASP A 96 5.75 -20.78 3.01
CA ASP A 96 4.41 -20.67 3.57
C ASP A 96 4.21 -21.72 4.68
N ALA A 97 4.54 -22.98 4.40
CA ALA A 97 4.49 -24.06 5.40
C ALA A 97 5.46 -23.90 6.57
N LEU A 98 6.50 -23.06 6.44
CA LEU A 98 7.41 -22.66 7.54
C LEU A 98 6.91 -21.41 8.30
N ALA A 99 5.93 -20.67 7.77
CA ALA A 99 5.29 -19.54 8.42
C ALA A 99 4.03 -19.94 9.22
N GLU A 100 3.42 -21.10 8.91
CA GLU A 100 2.31 -21.70 9.66
C GLU A 100 2.65 -22.14 11.12
N VAL A 101 3.90 -21.98 11.57
CA VAL A 101 4.37 -22.56 12.84
C VAL A 101 5.40 -21.68 13.56
N ASP A 102 5.25 -21.56 14.88
CA ASP A 102 6.23 -20.93 15.77
C ASP A 102 7.49 -21.79 16.04
N THR A 103 7.69 -22.87 15.26
CA THR A 103 8.69 -23.91 15.53
C THR A 103 9.32 -24.47 14.25
N GLU A 104 10.45 -25.15 14.40
CA GLU A 104 11.28 -25.61 13.28
C GLU A 104 10.71 -26.90 12.64
N LEU A 105 10.67 -26.96 11.31
CA LEU A 105 10.18 -28.14 10.58
C LEU A 105 11.31 -28.99 9.98
N GLY A 106 11.09 -30.31 9.96
CA GLY A 106 11.95 -31.25 9.24
C GLY A 106 11.51 -31.45 7.78
N THR A 107 12.45 -31.79 6.89
CA THR A 107 12.21 -31.99 5.44
C THR A 107 11.01 -32.89 5.12
N ASN A 108 10.85 -33.99 5.87
CA ASN A 108 9.74 -34.93 5.68
C ASN A 108 8.38 -34.40 6.17
N GLU A 109 8.35 -33.41 7.05
CA GLU A 109 7.10 -32.77 7.47
C GLU A 109 6.66 -31.71 6.47
N ILE A 110 7.59 -30.86 6.03
CA ILE A 110 7.38 -29.89 4.94
C ILE A 110 6.88 -30.62 3.68
N ALA A 111 7.45 -31.79 3.36
CA ALA A 111 6.99 -32.64 2.27
C ALA A 111 5.54 -33.15 2.41
N ARG A 112 5.08 -33.43 3.63
CA ARG A 112 3.66 -33.79 3.89
C ARG A 112 2.75 -32.57 3.75
N ARG A 113 3.10 -31.44 4.36
CA ARG A 113 2.29 -30.20 4.32
C ARG A 113 2.11 -29.69 2.88
N THR A 114 3.19 -29.66 2.10
CA THR A 114 3.21 -29.11 0.74
C THR A 114 2.80 -30.10 -0.36
N GLY A 115 2.66 -31.39 -0.04
CA GLY A 115 2.50 -32.47 -1.04
C GLY A 115 3.72 -32.68 -1.96
N VAL A 116 4.85 -32.01 -1.71
CA VAL A 116 6.05 -32.07 -2.55
C VAL A 116 6.96 -33.23 -2.10
N ASN A 117 7.42 -34.06 -3.04
CA ASN A 117 8.34 -35.16 -2.76
C ASN A 117 9.58 -34.70 -1.93
N PRO A 118 9.99 -35.42 -0.86
CA PRO A 118 11.08 -35.01 0.03
C PRO A 118 12.41 -34.68 -0.68
N SER A 119 12.76 -35.39 -1.75
CA SER A 119 13.98 -35.10 -2.53
C SER A 119 13.93 -33.74 -3.22
N THR A 120 12.74 -33.25 -3.56
CA THR A 120 12.52 -31.92 -4.14
C THR A 120 12.49 -30.86 -3.06
N VAL A 121 11.84 -31.13 -1.92
CA VAL A 121 11.87 -30.24 -0.74
C VAL A 121 13.30 -30.00 -0.26
N SER A 122 14.12 -31.04 -0.13
CA SER A 122 15.54 -30.91 0.24
C SER A 122 16.33 -29.97 -0.69
N ARG A 123 16.12 -30.08 -2.01
CA ARG A 123 16.77 -29.18 -2.99
C ARG A 123 16.23 -27.74 -2.94
N LEU A 124 14.93 -27.57 -2.67
CA LEU A 124 14.34 -26.25 -2.46
C LEU A 124 14.88 -25.59 -1.18
N LEU A 125 14.93 -26.32 -0.07
CA LEU A 125 15.52 -25.86 1.20
C LEU A 125 16.98 -25.46 1.03
N ALA A 126 17.82 -26.28 0.37
CA ALA A 126 19.21 -25.91 0.08
C ALA A 126 19.32 -24.60 -0.74
N THR A 127 18.40 -24.37 -1.69
CA THR A 127 18.33 -23.14 -2.48
C THR A 127 17.89 -21.93 -1.63
N LEU A 128 16.89 -22.12 -0.76
CA LEU A 128 16.35 -21.09 0.12
C LEU A 128 17.31 -20.70 1.24
N VAL A 129 18.08 -21.67 1.77
CA VAL A 129 19.16 -21.46 2.75
C VAL A 129 20.35 -20.73 2.12
N ALA A 130 20.81 -21.14 0.93
CA ALA A 130 21.81 -20.37 0.18
C ALA A 130 21.31 -18.96 -0.18
N GLY A 131 20.00 -18.78 -0.31
CA GLY A 131 19.35 -17.49 -0.48
C GLY A 131 19.13 -16.68 0.81
N GLY A 132 19.29 -17.26 2.00
CA GLY A 132 18.99 -16.62 3.30
C GLY A 132 17.50 -16.44 3.64
N PHE A 133 16.60 -17.02 2.84
CA PHE A 133 15.14 -17.00 3.05
C PHE A 133 14.68 -18.05 4.07
N VAL A 134 15.47 -19.11 4.23
CA VAL A 134 15.29 -20.17 5.23
C VAL A 134 16.62 -20.30 5.98
N GLU A 135 16.56 -20.68 7.25
CA GLU A 135 17.73 -21.01 8.06
C GLU A 135 17.73 -22.52 8.34
N HIS A 136 18.90 -23.17 8.29
CA HIS A 136 19.08 -24.54 8.73
C HIS A 136 19.70 -24.53 10.13
N VAL A 137 18.97 -25.08 11.10
CA VAL A 137 19.38 -25.06 12.51
C VAL A 137 20.22 -26.29 12.79
N GLN A 138 21.50 -26.07 13.03
CA GLN A 138 22.51 -27.15 13.10
C GLN A 138 22.27 -28.11 14.28
N GLU A 139 21.74 -27.60 15.39
CA GLU A 139 21.50 -28.34 16.63
C GLU A 139 20.36 -29.36 16.51
N SER A 140 19.30 -29.01 15.77
CA SER A 140 18.10 -29.84 15.58
C SER A 140 18.08 -30.57 14.23
N GLY A 141 18.89 -30.11 13.27
CA GLY A 141 18.85 -30.52 11.86
C GLY A 141 17.62 -30.01 11.09
N ARG A 142 16.80 -29.14 11.68
CA ARG A 142 15.52 -28.64 11.14
C ARG A 142 15.67 -27.27 10.45
N TYR A 143 14.57 -26.74 9.95
CA TYR A 143 14.51 -25.50 9.18
C TYR A 143 13.49 -24.52 9.77
N ARG A 144 13.80 -23.22 9.68
CA ARG A 144 12.91 -22.09 10.04
C ARG A 144 13.03 -20.95 9.03
N LEU A 145 12.18 -19.93 9.12
CA LEU A 145 12.29 -18.74 8.27
C LEU A 145 13.61 -17.99 8.50
N GLY A 146 14.24 -17.52 7.43
CA GLY A 146 15.55 -16.88 7.45
C GLY A 146 15.49 -15.35 7.47
N PRO A 147 16.53 -14.67 8.01
CA PRO A 147 16.52 -13.23 8.27
C PRO A 147 16.41 -12.33 7.03
N ARG A 148 16.61 -12.86 5.81
CA ARG A 148 16.38 -12.10 4.58
C ARG A 148 14.91 -11.72 4.38
N LEU A 149 13.97 -12.49 4.92
CA LEU A 149 12.54 -12.16 4.89
C LEU A 149 12.26 -10.85 5.64
N LEU A 150 12.86 -10.65 6.83
CA LEU A 150 12.79 -9.38 7.56
C LEU A 150 13.45 -8.22 6.79
N GLN A 151 14.60 -8.46 6.14
CA GLN A 151 15.26 -7.43 5.32
C GLN A 151 14.40 -6.99 4.14
N LEU A 152 13.73 -7.92 3.46
CA LEU A 152 12.81 -7.62 2.36
C LEU A 152 11.52 -6.97 2.87
N GLY A 153 10.98 -7.44 4.00
CA GLY A 153 9.87 -6.81 4.71
C GLY A 153 10.14 -5.33 5.00
N ASN A 154 11.30 -5.01 5.59
CA ASN A 154 11.71 -3.63 5.85
C ASN A 154 11.82 -2.77 4.58
N VAL A 155 12.24 -3.35 3.44
CA VAL A 155 12.27 -2.65 2.14
C VAL A 155 10.87 -2.45 1.54
N VAL A 156 9.92 -3.35 1.82
CA VAL A 156 8.50 -3.19 1.47
C VAL A 156 7.86 -2.13 2.36
N LEU A 157 7.90 -2.29 3.70
CA LEU A 157 7.38 -1.36 4.71
C LEU A 157 7.89 0.08 4.48
N GLY A 158 9.18 0.26 4.22
CA GLY A 158 9.79 1.55 3.88
C GLY A 158 9.36 2.16 2.53
N ARG A 159 8.49 1.48 1.77
CA ARG A 159 7.88 1.93 0.51
C ARG A 159 6.35 1.93 0.54
N LEU A 160 5.72 1.44 1.62
CA LEU A 160 4.26 1.42 1.75
C LEU A 160 3.73 2.84 2.00
N ASP A 161 3.55 3.61 0.92
CA ASP A 161 2.70 4.79 0.97
C ASP A 161 1.25 4.31 1.15
N LEU A 162 0.82 4.30 2.42
CA LEU A 162 -0.54 4.04 2.89
C LEU A 162 -1.62 4.70 2.01
N ARG A 163 -1.36 5.89 1.45
CA ARG A 163 -2.31 6.59 0.58
C ARG A 163 -2.44 5.94 -0.79
N GLN A 164 -1.35 5.41 -1.36
CA GLN A 164 -1.36 4.70 -2.64
C GLN A 164 -2.07 3.35 -2.50
N ILE A 165 -1.80 2.62 -1.41
CA ILE A 165 -2.43 1.34 -1.07
C ILE A 165 -3.94 1.51 -0.90
N ALA A 166 -4.38 2.46 -0.07
CA ALA A 166 -5.80 2.67 0.17
C ALA A 166 -6.56 3.34 -1.01
N ARG A 167 -5.87 3.89 -2.02
CA ARG A 167 -6.52 4.68 -3.08
C ARG A 167 -7.57 3.90 -3.90
N PRO A 168 -7.33 2.64 -4.35
CA PRO A 168 -8.34 1.86 -5.05
C PRO A 168 -9.55 1.56 -4.16
N HIS A 169 -9.34 1.25 -2.88
CA HIS A 169 -10.40 0.97 -1.91
C HIS A 169 -11.26 2.21 -1.62
N LEU A 170 -10.66 3.39 -1.51
CA LEU A 170 -11.41 4.65 -1.42
C LEU A 170 -12.29 4.87 -2.65
N LEU A 171 -11.82 4.55 -3.86
CA LEU A 171 -12.61 4.66 -5.09
C LEU A 171 -13.72 3.60 -5.16
N ALA A 172 -13.46 2.35 -4.75
CA ALA A 172 -14.46 1.29 -4.70
C ALA A 172 -15.57 1.58 -3.67
N LEU A 173 -15.23 2.17 -2.51
CA LEU A 173 -16.21 2.69 -1.55
C LEU A 173 -17.05 3.83 -2.14
N VAL A 174 -16.46 4.76 -2.89
CA VAL A 174 -17.24 5.84 -3.55
C VAL A 174 -18.19 5.28 -4.62
N ASP A 175 -17.76 4.29 -5.40
CA ASP A 175 -18.58 3.72 -6.48
C ASP A 175 -19.77 2.92 -5.93
N SER A 176 -19.52 2.06 -4.93
CA SER A 176 -20.54 1.24 -4.26
C SER A 176 -21.49 2.04 -3.35
N THR A 177 -20.95 2.90 -2.49
CA THR A 177 -21.74 3.61 -1.46
C THR A 177 -22.29 4.96 -1.94
N ARG A 178 -21.74 5.51 -3.04
CA ARG A 178 -22.04 6.85 -3.59
C ARG A 178 -21.70 8.04 -2.67
N GLU A 179 -21.20 7.80 -1.46
CA GLU A 179 -20.79 8.83 -0.50
C GLU A 179 -19.27 9.08 -0.50
N THR A 180 -18.79 10.04 0.29
CA THR A 180 -17.37 10.41 0.33
C THR A 180 -16.59 9.45 1.22
N ALA A 181 -15.64 8.72 0.64
CA ALA A 181 -14.73 7.83 1.36
C ALA A 181 -13.47 8.56 1.82
N THR A 182 -12.98 8.24 3.01
CA THR A 182 -11.86 8.94 3.67
C THR A 182 -10.90 7.98 4.34
N LEU A 183 -9.61 8.33 4.31
CA LEU A 183 -8.51 7.64 4.95
C LEU A 183 -7.86 8.58 5.96
N SER A 184 -7.75 8.13 7.21
CA SER A 184 -7.14 8.90 8.30
C SER A 184 -6.00 8.14 8.96
N ALA A 185 -4.91 8.84 9.28
CA ALA A 185 -3.82 8.31 10.07
C ALA A 185 -4.04 8.57 11.57
N ALA A 186 -3.55 7.66 12.43
CA ALA A 186 -3.61 7.79 13.87
C ALA A 186 -2.61 8.87 14.36
N GLY A 187 -3.13 10.02 14.81
CA GLY A 187 -2.31 11.11 15.33
C GLY A 187 -1.97 10.98 16.82
N GLN A 188 -1.22 11.97 17.34
CA GLN A 188 -0.85 12.07 18.76
C GLN A 188 -2.04 12.37 19.70
N ARG A 189 -3.14 12.94 19.18
CA ARG A 189 -4.33 13.31 19.98
C ARG A 189 -5.63 12.95 19.26
N ASP A 190 -5.79 13.44 18.03
CA ASP A 190 -6.90 13.16 17.14
C ASP A 190 -6.39 12.42 15.89
N ALA A 191 -7.28 11.73 15.18
CA ALA A 191 -6.96 11.17 13.87
C ALA A 191 -6.97 12.28 12.82
N VAL A 192 -6.15 12.16 11.77
CA VAL A 192 -6.00 13.21 10.74
C VAL A 192 -6.27 12.61 9.36
N THR A 193 -7.19 13.21 8.61
CA THR A 193 -7.48 12.79 7.22
C THR A 193 -6.26 13.02 6.34
N VAL A 194 -5.73 11.93 5.75
CA VAL A 194 -4.55 11.94 4.87
C VAL A 194 -4.88 11.66 3.41
N ASP A 195 -6.03 11.06 3.11
CA ASP A 195 -6.57 10.99 1.75
C ASP A 195 -8.09 10.89 1.72
N PHE A 196 -8.73 11.21 0.59
CA PHE A 196 -10.16 10.99 0.38
C PHE A 196 -10.51 10.79 -1.10
N ALA A 197 -11.54 10.00 -1.36
CA ALA A 197 -12.22 9.94 -2.65
C ALA A 197 -13.63 10.56 -2.49
N GLN A 198 -14.01 11.40 -3.44
CA GLN A 198 -15.11 12.34 -3.27
C GLN A 198 -16.40 11.82 -3.91
N SER A 199 -17.54 12.00 -3.23
CA SER A 199 -18.86 11.63 -3.74
C SER A 199 -19.13 12.29 -5.12
N PRO A 200 -19.73 11.55 -6.08
CA PRO A 200 -20.13 12.11 -7.38
C PRO A 200 -21.40 13.01 -7.30
N PHE A 201 -21.97 13.24 -6.12
CA PHE A 201 -23.13 14.11 -5.95
C PHE A 201 -22.74 15.58 -5.70
N SER A 202 -23.57 16.51 -6.21
CA SER A 202 -23.36 17.96 -6.05
C SER A 202 -23.46 18.44 -4.60
N VAL A 203 -24.34 17.83 -3.80
CA VAL A 203 -24.42 17.99 -2.35
C VAL A 203 -23.69 16.82 -1.69
N GLN A 204 -22.74 17.09 -0.82
CA GLN A 204 -21.76 16.11 -0.34
C GLN A 204 -21.05 16.59 0.93
N SER A 205 -20.43 15.67 1.68
CA SER A 205 -19.56 16.04 2.81
C SER A 205 -18.27 16.71 2.33
N VAL A 206 -17.85 17.75 3.04
CA VAL A 206 -16.59 18.48 2.80
C VAL A 206 -15.44 17.79 3.56
N ALA A 207 -14.94 16.69 2.99
CA ALA A 207 -13.68 16.10 3.40
C ALA A 207 -12.52 17.07 3.13
N GLN A 208 -11.55 17.15 4.05
CA GLN A 208 -10.40 18.04 3.97
C GLN A 208 -9.16 17.32 4.49
N LEU A 209 -8.06 17.37 3.73
CA LEU A 209 -6.76 16.87 4.18
C LEU A 209 -6.28 17.70 5.38
N GLY A 210 -5.68 17.04 6.37
CA GLY A 210 -5.22 17.70 7.59
C GLY A 210 -6.31 18.07 8.61
N ARG A 211 -7.60 17.85 8.31
CA ARG A 211 -8.70 18.12 9.27
C ARG A 211 -8.64 17.10 10.42
N PRO A 212 -8.60 17.54 11.70
CA PRO A 212 -8.61 16.63 12.85
C PRO A 212 -10.02 16.06 13.08
N SER A 213 -10.09 14.74 13.17
CA SER A 213 -11.26 13.94 13.51
C SER A 213 -11.37 13.80 15.04
N ILE A 214 -12.19 14.66 15.63
CA ILE A 214 -12.32 14.84 17.09
C ILE A 214 -12.72 13.52 17.75
N ALA A 215 -11.87 13.11 18.70
CA ALA A 215 -11.87 11.79 19.31
C ALA A 215 -13.25 11.27 19.79
N HIS A 216 -14.05 12.09 20.48
CA HIS A 216 -15.33 11.65 21.07
C HIS A 216 -16.59 11.95 20.25
N ALA A 217 -16.45 12.59 19.08
CA ALA A 217 -17.56 13.14 18.30
C ALA A 217 -17.49 12.83 16.79
N THR A 218 -16.66 11.86 16.40
CA THR A 218 -16.53 11.40 15.01
C THR A 218 -16.33 9.89 14.99
N ALA A 219 -16.83 9.21 13.96
CA ALA A 219 -16.64 7.77 13.78
C ALA A 219 -15.14 7.42 13.81
N THR A 220 -14.34 8.13 13.02
CA THR A 220 -12.87 8.02 12.98
C THR A 220 -12.23 8.25 14.36
N GLY A 221 -12.68 9.26 15.10
CA GLY A 221 -12.20 9.54 16.46
C GLY A 221 -12.50 8.39 17.44
N LYS A 222 -13.70 7.80 17.36
CA LYS A 222 -14.11 6.67 18.20
C LYS A 222 -13.33 5.40 17.85
N VAL A 223 -13.01 5.15 16.58
CA VAL A 223 -12.06 4.07 16.20
C VAL A 223 -10.67 4.32 16.81
N LEU A 224 -10.15 5.56 16.78
CA LEU A 224 -8.87 5.91 17.41
C LEU A 224 -8.86 5.68 18.93
N LEU A 225 -9.94 6.04 19.64
CA LEU A 225 -10.06 5.81 21.08
C LEU A 225 -10.28 4.33 21.43
N ALA A 226 -11.00 3.57 20.59
CA ALA A 226 -11.27 2.16 20.81
C ALA A 226 -9.99 1.31 20.67
N PHE A 227 -9.22 1.53 19.59
CA PHE A 227 -8.14 0.63 19.16
C PHE A 227 -6.73 1.25 19.21
N GLY A 228 -6.60 2.58 19.24
CA GLY A 228 -5.29 3.26 19.18
C GLY A 228 -4.55 3.39 20.51
N GLY A 229 -4.89 2.58 21.53
CA GLY A 229 -4.30 2.65 22.87
C GLY A 229 -4.44 4.02 23.55
N ARG A 230 -5.47 4.81 23.22
CA ARG A 230 -5.62 6.19 23.69
C ARG A 230 -6.53 6.29 24.91
N ALA A 231 -6.03 6.91 25.97
CA ALA A 231 -6.86 7.34 27.10
C ALA A 231 -7.92 8.36 26.66
N LEU A 232 -9.09 8.35 27.31
CA LEU A 232 -10.17 9.31 27.04
C LEU A 232 -9.68 10.77 27.20
N PRO A 233 -10.10 11.71 26.33
CA PRO A 233 -9.69 13.12 26.41
C PRO A 233 -9.87 13.70 27.82
N PRO A 234 -8.90 14.45 28.39
CA PRO A 234 -9.00 15.01 29.73
C PRO A 234 -10.00 16.17 29.82
N GLY A 235 -10.55 16.42 31.02
CA GLY A 235 -11.53 17.48 31.25
C GLY A 235 -12.98 17.15 30.82
N PRO A 236 -13.84 18.15 30.61
CA PRO A 236 -15.20 17.94 30.09
C PRO A 236 -15.19 17.70 28.58
N LEU A 237 -16.02 16.76 28.11
CA LEU A 237 -16.20 16.53 26.67
C LEU A 237 -17.08 17.64 26.08
N LYS A 238 -16.56 18.37 25.08
CA LYS A 238 -17.33 19.44 24.42
C LYS A 238 -18.51 18.84 23.64
N SER A 239 -19.71 19.33 23.90
CA SER A 239 -20.86 19.18 23.00
C SER A 239 -20.72 20.10 21.79
N TYR A 240 -21.06 19.59 20.61
CA TYR A 240 -21.14 20.32 19.34
C TYR A 240 -22.59 20.36 18.84
N THR A 241 -23.32 19.26 19.06
CA THR A 241 -24.73 19.08 18.72
C THR A 241 -25.51 18.53 19.92
N LYS A 242 -26.83 18.40 19.79
CA LYS A 242 -27.67 17.71 20.77
C LYS A 242 -27.41 16.19 20.85
N ARG A 243 -26.65 15.65 19.90
CA ARG A 243 -26.33 14.21 19.77
C ARG A 243 -24.89 13.87 20.18
N THR A 244 -24.04 14.87 20.48
CA THR A 244 -22.66 14.61 20.93
C THR A 244 -22.64 13.80 22.23
N ILE A 245 -21.83 12.73 22.26
CA ILE A 245 -21.59 11.94 23.46
C ILE A 245 -20.74 12.76 24.45
N ALA A 246 -21.42 13.45 25.37
CA ALA A 246 -20.80 14.41 26.29
C ALA A 246 -20.45 13.85 27.68
N LYS A 247 -20.94 12.65 28.04
CA LYS A 247 -20.58 11.99 29.31
C LYS A 247 -19.51 10.92 29.08
N ARG A 248 -18.57 10.79 30.03
CA ARG A 248 -17.49 9.80 29.97
C ARG A 248 -18.00 8.36 29.96
N SER A 249 -18.99 8.04 30.78
CA SER A 249 -19.58 6.69 30.85
C SER A 249 -20.27 6.27 29.55
N GLU A 250 -20.99 7.21 28.91
CA GLU A 250 -21.64 7.00 27.61
C GLU A 250 -20.58 6.80 26.50
N LEU A 251 -19.48 7.55 26.55
CA LEU A 251 -18.36 7.37 25.63
C LEU A 251 -17.66 6.02 25.85
N THR A 252 -17.37 5.61 27.10
CA THR A 252 -16.78 4.29 27.39
C THR A 252 -17.65 3.17 26.82
N ALA A 253 -18.95 3.17 27.10
CA ALA A 253 -19.86 2.12 26.63
C ALA A 253 -19.95 2.04 25.09
N GLU A 254 -19.95 3.19 24.39
CA GLU A 254 -19.88 3.20 22.93
C GLU A 254 -18.51 2.73 22.40
N LEU A 255 -17.39 3.03 23.08
CA LEU A 255 -16.08 2.51 22.67
C LEU A 255 -15.94 1.01 22.88
N ASP A 256 -16.54 0.45 23.93
CA ASP A 256 -16.59 -0.99 24.15
C ASP A 256 -17.47 -1.67 23.10
N ALA A 257 -18.61 -1.06 22.74
CA ALA A 257 -19.42 -1.52 21.60
C ALA A 257 -18.69 -1.38 20.25
N VAL A 258 -17.83 -0.36 20.05
CA VAL A 258 -16.94 -0.25 18.87
C VAL A 258 -15.93 -1.40 18.83
N ARG A 259 -15.37 -1.80 19.97
CA ARG A 259 -14.45 -2.95 20.07
C ARG A 259 -15.14 -4.26 19.71
N GLU A 260 -16.33 -4.49 20.25
CA GLU A 260 -17.12 -5.69 20.00
C GLU A 260 -17.53 -5.84 18.53
N ARG A 261 -18.04 -4.76 17.90
CA ARG A 261 -18.53 -4.80 16.50
C ARG A 261 -17.47 -4.53 15.44
N GLY A 262 -16.28 -4.03 15.81
CA GLY A 262 -15.17 -3.73 14.91
C GLY A 262 -15.26 -2.40 14.14
N TYR A 263 -16.28 -1.56 14.37
CA TYR A 263 -16.47 -0.29 13.65
C TYR A 263 -17.24 0.75 14.47
N ALA A 264 -17.19 2.02 14.08
CA ALA A 264 -17.90 3.13 14.71
C ALA A 264 -18.85 3.84 13.76
N TYR A 265 -20.06 4.16 14.25
CA TYR A 265 -20.97 5.09 13.60
C TYR A 265 -20.74 6.54 14.07
N ASN A 266 -21.37 7.50 13.41
CA ASN A 266 -21.57 8.88 13.85
C ASN A 266 -22.92 9.36 13.31
N PHE A 267 -23.88 9.61 14.20
CA PHE A 267 -25.22 10.10 13.87
C PHE A 267 -25.33 11.61 14.19
N GLY A 268 -24.54 12.46 13.53
CA GLY A 268 -24.59 13.90 13.73
C GLY A 268 -23.98 14.37 15.06
N GLU A 269 -22.97 13.67 15.59
CA GLU A 269 -22.33 13.94 16.89
C GLU A 269 -21.49 15.22 16.90
N ARG A 270 -21.05 15.70 15.72
CA ARG A 270 -20.23 16.92 15.53
C ARG A 270 -20.90 17.97 14.66
N GLU A 271 -21.61 17.56 13.63
CA GLU A 271 -22.30 18.39 12.64
C GLU A 271 -23.65 17.69 12.40
N ASP A 272 -24.79 18.31 12.77
CA ASP A 272 -26.10 17.62 12.85
C ASP A 272 -26.62 17.08 11.50
N ASP A 273 -26.12 17.64 10.39
CA ASP A 273 -26.43 17.27 9.00
C ASP A 273 -25.44 16.25 8.39
N LEU A 274 -24.48 15.72 9.17
CA LEU A 274 -23.44 14.80 8.70
C LEU A 274 -23.47 13.45 9.44
N HIS A 275 -23.60 12.37 8.69
CA HIS A 275 -23.45 11.00 9.19
C HIS A 275 -22.14 10.38 8.67
N ALA A 276 -21.56 9.45 9.43
CA ALA A 276 -20.36 8.72 9.03
C ALA A 276 -20.26 7.33 9.67
N ILE A 277 -19.53 6.42 9.02
CA ILE A 277 -19.13 5.12 9.54
C ILE A 277 -17.62 4.93 9.31
N ALA A 278 -16.90 4.34 10.25
CA ALA A 278 -15.45 4.11 10.16
C ALA A 278 -15.00 2.77 10.78
N ALA A 279 -13.95 2.17 10.22
CA ALA A 279 -13.36 0.90 10.63
C ALA A 279 -11.83 1.02 10.79
N PRO A 280 -11.20 0.24 11.68
CA PRO A 280 -9.75 0.22 11.86
C PRO A 280 -9.07 -0.46 10.65
N VAL A 281 -7.86 0.01 10.33
CA VAL A 281 -6.95 -0.64 9.39
C VAL A 281 -5.66 -0.97 10.16
N TRP A 282 -5.29 -2.23 10.14
CA TRP A 282 -4.22 -2.79 10.96
C TRP A 282 -2.88 -2.81 10.22
N GLY A 283 -1.81 -2.53 10.95
CA GLY A 283 -0.43 -2.72 10.48
C GLY A 283 0.08 -4.13 10.70
N ASN A 284 1.31 -4.39 10.26
CA ASN A 284 1.92 -5.71 10.30
C ASN A 284 2.28 -6.21 11.72
N HIS A 285 2.17 -5.36 12.76
CA HIS A 285 2.36 -5.72 14.16
C HIS A 285 1.03 -5.77 14.94
N GLY A 286 -0.12 -5.61 14.26
CA GLY A 286 -1.44 -5.49 14.89
C GLY A 286 -1.74 -4.09 15.46
N GLU A 287 -0.94 -3.08 15.11
CA GLU A 287 -1.15 -1.69 15.48
C GLU A 287 -2.25 -1.02 14.62
N LEU A 288 -2.92 0.00 15.15
CA LEU A 288 -3.85 0.82 14.37
C LEU A 288 -3.09 1.76 13.40
N ALA A 289 -2.69 1.21 12.25
CA ALA A 289 -1.93 1.93 11.23
C ALA A 289 -2.77 3.05 10.57
N ALA A 290 -4.05 2.78 10.29
CA ALA A 290 -4.94 3.76 9.69
C ALA A 290 -6.41 3.52 10.09
N ILE A 291 -7.29 4.39 9.60
CA ILE A 291 -8.73 4.33 9.80
C ILE A 291 -9.40 4.66 8.46
N LEU A 292 -10.22 3.73 7.97
CA LEU A 292 -11.01 3.89 6.75
C LEU A 292 -12.44 4.29 7.14
N GLY A 293 -13.11 5.16 6.37
CA GLY A 293 -14.49 5.52 6.69
C GLY A 293 -15.24 6.27 5.59
N VAL A 294 -16.55 6.10 5.57
CA VAL A 294 -17.49 6.68 4.60
C VAL A 294 -18.35 7.72 5.31
N GLN A 295 -18.61 8.86 4.66
CA GLN A 295 -19.40 9.96 5.24
C GLN A 295 -20.26 10.69 4.20
N GLY A 296 -21.47 11.05 4.59
CA GLY A 296 -22.47 11.64 3.72
C GLY A 296 -23.53 12.44 4.48
N PRO A 297 -24.33 13.28 3.79
CA PRO A 297 -25.38 14.09 4.42
C PRO A 297 -26.43 13.22 5.13
N ALA A 298 -26.77 13.58 6.36
CA ALA A 298 -27.67 12.84 7.25
C ALA A 298 -29.08 12.62 6.67
N SER A 299 -29.49 13.43 5.69
CA SER A 299 -30.76 13.34 4.97
C SER A 299 -30.85 12.22 3.93
N ARG A 300 -29.74 11.53 3.64
CA ARG A 300 -29.71 10.36 2.74
C ARG A 300 -28.80 9.23 3.23
N PHE A 301 -27.72 9.54 3.94
CA PHE A 301 -26.83 8.56 4.55
C PHE A 301 -27.35 8.21 5.95
N ASP A 302 -28.57 7.68 6.00
CA ASP A 302 -29.27 7.36 7.25
C ASP A 302 -28.77 6.06 7.90
N ARG A 303 -29.53 5.52 8.87
CA ARG A 303 -29.23 4.25 9.52
C ARG A 303 -29.20 3.08 8.52
N GLN A 304 -30.20 2.95 7.66
CA GLN A 304 -30.31 1.84 6.73
C GLN A 304 -29.21 1.92 5.65
N ALA A 305 -28.91 3.13 5.19
CA ALA A 305 -27.79 3.38 4.28
C ALA A 305 -26.44 3.02 4.93
N MET A 306 -26.20 3.40 6.19
CA MET A 306 -24.96 3.04 6.89
C MET A 306 -24.85 1.54 7.22
N GLU A 307 -25.96 0.88 7.58
CA GLU A 307 -25.99 -0.57 7.83
C GLU A 307 -25.63 -1.37 6.56
N ALA A 308 -26.05 -0.90 5.37
CA ALA A 308 -25.63 -1.46 4.08
C ALA A 308 -24.15 -1.20 3.71
N VAL A 309 -23.46 -0.30 4.41
CA VAL A 309 -22.02 0.02 4.19
C VAL A 309 -21.10 -0.75 5.13
N VAL A 310 -21.61 -1.39 6.19
CA VAL A 310 -20.81 -2.11 7.19
C VAL A 310 -19.91 -3.18 6.53
N GLU A 311 -20.49 -4.07 5.73
CA GLU A 311 -19.75 -5.19 5.11
C GLU A 311 -18.71 -4.71 4.07
N PRO A 312 -19.04 -3.88 3.06
CA PRO A 312 -18.04 -3.32 2.13
C PRO A 312 -16.93 -2.50 2.82
N LEU A 313 -17.24 -1.79 3.91
CA LEU A 313 -16.23 -1.05 4.67
C LEU A 313 -15.27 -1.98 5.41
N LEU A 314 -15.79 -3.03 6.05
CA LEU A 314 -14.97 -4.01 6.77
C LEU A 314 -14.13 -4.86 5.81
N GLU A 315 -14.68 -5.25 4.66
CA GLU A 315 -13.95 -5.93 3.59
C GLU A 315 -12.77 -5.06 3.09
N HIS A 316 -13.03 -3.82 2.68
CA HIS A 316 -11.97 -2.94 2.21
C HIS A 316 -10.97 -2.51 3.30
N ALA A 317 -11.38 -2.37 4.56
CA ALA A 317 -10.46 -2.14 5.66
C ALA A 317 -9.56 -3.36 5.92
N ARG A 318 -10.10 -4.57 5.78
CA ARG A 318 -9.34 -5.82 5.86
C ARG A 318 -8.33 -5.94 4.71
N GLU A 319 -8.73 -5.73 3.47
CA GLU A 319 -7.82 -5.84 2.32
C GLU A 319 -6.65 -4.84 2.41
N VAL A 320 -6.90 -3.57 2.78
CA VAL A 320 -5.82 -2.60 3.05
C VAL A 320 -4.90 -3.08 4.18
N SER A 321 -5.44 -3.74 5.22
CA SER A 321 -4.63 -4.31 6.31
C SER A 321 -3.75 -5.47 5.81
N LEU A 322 -4.28 -6.34 4.94
CA LEU A 322 -3.52 -7.43 4.31
C LEU A 322 -2.39 -6.88 3.40
N GLU A 323 -2.66 -5.84 2.61
CA GLU A 323 -1.64 -5.16 1.79
C GLU A 323 -0.58 -4.42 2.65
N LEU A 324 -0.93 -4.00 3.87
CA LEU A 324 0.02 -3.50 4.87
C LEU A 324 0.81 -4.62 5.59
N GLY A 325 0.52 -5.89 5.33
CA GLY A 325 1.20 -7.05 5.90
C GLY A 325 0.60 -7.56 7.22
N TRP A 326 -0.63 -7.20 7.57
CA TRP A 326 -1.32 -7.73 8.74
C TRP A 326 -1.70 -9.21 8.55
N ALA A 327 -1.29 -10.08 9.48
CA ALA A 327 -1.49 -11.53 9.39
C ALA A 327 -2.83 -12.03 10.00
N GLY A 328 -3.82 -11.15 10.22
CA GLY A 328 -5.09 -11.50 10.87
C GLY A 328 -5.02 -11.63 12.40
N LEU A 329 -3.83 -11.57 12.99
CA LEU A 329 -3.64 -11.54 14.44
C LEU A 329 -3.93 -10.14 14.99
N VAL A 330 -5.05 -9.98 15.70
CA VAL A 330 -5.19 -8.90 16.68
C VAL A 330 -4.47 -9.36 17.94
N GLY A 331 -3.20 -8.99 18.09
CA GLY A 331 -2.41 -9.38 19.26
C GLY A 331 -2.96 -8.77 20.56
N GLU A 332 -2.79 -9.48 21.67
CA GLU A 332 -3.16 -9.06 23.03
C GLU A 332 -2.20 -7.96 23.57
N ALA A 333 -1.83 -7.00 22.71
CA ALA A 333 -0.78 -6.00 22.91
C ALA A 333 -1.30 -4.63 23.39
N VAL A 334 -2.51 -4.59 23.97
CA VAL A 334 -3.14 -3.36 24.52
C VAL A 334 -3.30 -3.44 26.04
N GLU A 335 -2.36 -4.09 26.73
CA GLU A 335 -2.27 -4.07 28.19
C GLU A 335 -0.81 -3.98 28.68
N ARG A 336 -0.20 -2.80 28.51
CA ARG A 336 1.01 -2.37 29.23
C ARG A 336 1.22 -0.85 29.18
#